data_AF-A0A3C1HXD6-F1
#
_entry.id   AF-A0A3C1HXD6-F1
#
_cell.length_a   1.000
_cell.length_b   1.000
_cell.length_c   1.000
_cell.angle_alpha   90.00
_cell.angle_beta   90.00
_cell.angle_gamma   90.00
#
_symmetry.space_group_name_H-M   'P 1'
#
loop_
_entity.id
_entity.type
_entity.pdbx_description
1 polymer ?
#
loop_
_entity_poly.entity_id
_entity_poly.type
_entity_poly.pdbx_seq_one_letter_code
_entity_poly.pdbx_strand_id
1 'polypeptide(L)' 'MNHDFDRLRCPNCKKLYKMKDQVFLDELNTVTHQKCYHPNTIYSVKDKGTYKEIIERYPFFIELTP' A
#
# COMPACT_ATOMS: atom_id res chain seq x y z
N MET A 1 -8.71 -14.03 11.67
CA MET A 1 -8.88 -12.56 11.77
C MET A 1 -9.00 -12.06 10.34
N ASN A 2 -10.20 -11.63 9.94
CA ASN A 2 -10.42 -11.03 8.61
C ASN A 2 -10.02 -9.57 8.74
N HIS A 3 -8.84 -9.21 8.26
CA HIS A 3 -8.41 -7.83 8.25
C HIS A 3 -9.02 -7.17 7.00
N ASP A 4 -9.69 -6.02 7.15
CA ASP A 4 -10.31 -5.29 6.03
C ASP A 4 -9.29 -4.91 4.92
N PHE A 5 -7.99 -4.99 5.22
CA PHE A 5 -6.87 -4.80 4.30
C PHE A 5 -6.70 -5.90 3.24
N ASP A 6 -7.38 -7.04 3.41
CA ASP A 6 -7.43 -8.10 2.38
C ASP A 6 -8.24 -7.68 1.14
N ARG A 7 -8.95 -6.54 1.22
CA ARG A 7 -9.77 -5.98 0.14
C ARG A 7 -9.16 -4.75 -0.53
N LEU A 8 -8.04 -4.23 -0.04
CA LEU A 8 -7.40 -3.06 -0.64
C LEU A 8 -6.82 -3.40 -2.01
N ARG A 9 -6.99 -2.46 -2.94
CA ARG A 9 -6.59 -2.60 -4.33
C ARG A 9 -5.61 -1.52 -4.72
N CYS A 10 -4.71 -1.88 -5.62
CA CYS A 10 -3.83 -0.89 -6.21
C CYS A 10 -4.62 0.12 -7.06
N PRO A 11 -4.42 1.44 -6.86
CA PRO A 11 -5.14 2.45 -7.62
C PRO A 11 -4.85 2.37 -9.12
N ASN A 12 -3.69 1.87 -9.52
CA ASN A 12 -3.24 1.83 -10.92
C ASN A 12 -3.71 0.56 -11.65
N CYS A 13 -3.52 -0.63 -11.06
CA CYS A 13 -3.89 -1.88 -11.72
C CYS A 13 -5.22 -2.50 -11.24
N LYS A 14 -5.85 -1.93 -10.21
CA LYS A 14 -7.11 -2.38 -9.60
C LYS A 14 -7.10 -3.81 -9.02
N LYS A 15 -5.94 -4.47 -9.00
CA LYS A 15 -5.74 -5.80 -8.39
C LYS A 15 -5.62 -5.68 -6.88
N LEU A 16 -6.09 -6.70 -6.17
CA LEU A 16 -5.91 -6.83 -4.73
C LEU A 16 -4.43 -6.94 -4.38
N TYR A 17 -4.05 -6.36 -3.24
CA TYR A 17 -2.72 -6.57 -2.68
C TYR A 17 -2.59 -7.97 -2.10
N LYS A 18 -1.48 -8.63 -2.40
CA LYS A 18 -1.02 -9.81 -1.67
C LYS A 18 0.01 -9.38 -0.64
N MET A 19 0.04 -10.05 0.50
CA MET A 19 0.97 -9.72 1.60
C MET A 19 2.45 -9.66 1.20
N LYS A 20 2.85 -10.44 0.18
CA LYS A 20 4.22 -10.48 -0.36
C LYS A 20 4.47 -9.53 -1.53
N ASP A 21 3.44 -8.81 -2.00
CA ASP A 21 3.60 -7.87 -3.11
C ASP A 21 4.53 -6.74 -2.70
N GLN A 22 5.47 -6.40 -3.57
CA GLN A 22 6.31 -5.21 -3.41
C GLN A 22 5.49 -3.96 -3.73
N VAL A 23 5.50 -3.00 -2.81
CA VAL A 23 4.72 -1.77 -2.86
C VAL A 23 5.57 -0.56 -2.48
N PHE A 24 5.13 0.60 -2.95
CA PHE A 24 5.57 1.90 -2.49
C PHE A 24 4.45 2.56 -1.72
N LEU A 25 4.83 3.29 -0.67
CA LEU A 25 3.99 4.23 0.05
C LEU A 25 4.43 5.63 -0.33
N ASP A 26 3.49 6.49 -0.71
CA ASP A 26 3.77 7.90 -0.99
C ASP A 26 3.49 8.82 0.20
N GLU A 27 3.78 10.11 0.02
CA GLU A 27 3.59 11.14 1.03
C GLU A 27 2.11 11.37 1.41
N LEU A 28 1.16 10.99 0.54
CA LEU A 28 -0.27 11.00 0.83
C LEU A 28 -0.77 9.69 1.46
N ASN A 29 0.15 8.83 1.91
CA ASN A 29 -0.14 7.51 2.46
C ASN A 29 -0.87 6.57 1.48
N THR A 30 -0.72 6.79 0.16
CA THR A 30 -1.26 5.89 -0.85
C THR A 30 -0.28 4.75 -1.10
N VAL A 31 -0.76 3.51 -0.99
CA VAL A 31 0.00 2.32 -1.37
C VAL A 31 -0.19 2.08 -2.86
N THR A 32 0.89 1.81 -3.59
CA THR A 32 0.89 1.41 -5.00
C THR A 32 1.83 0.23 -5.22
N HIS A 33 1.47 -0.77 -6.03
CA HIS A 33 2.43 -1.81 -6.44
C HIS A 33 3.67 -1.18 -7.06
N GLN A 34 4.86 -1.64 -6.68
CA GLN A 34 6.13 -1.12 -7.19
C GLN A 34 6.20 -1.17 -8.73
N LYS A 35 5.71 -2.25 -9.35
CA LYS A 35 5.63 -2.39 -10.82
C LYS A 35 4.62 -1.46 -11.50
N CYS A 36 3.67 -0.92 -10.73
CA CYS A 36 2.66 0.00 -11.21
C CYS A 36 3.02 1.46 -10.91
N TYR A 37 4.11 1.70 -10.17
CA TYR A 37 4.61 3.03 -9.93
C TYR A 37 5.16 3.60 -11.23
N HIS A 38 4.79 4.83 -11.54
CA HIS A 38 5.24 5.53 -12.73
C HIS A 38 6.08 6.73 -12.28
N PRO A 39 7.28 6.97 -12.84
CA PRO A 39 8.18 8.03 -12.38
C PRO A 39 7.60 9.45 -12.50
N ASN A 40 6.51 9.64 -13.26
CA ASN A 40 5.79 10.92 -13.33
C ASN A 40 4.68 11.06 -12.27
N THR A 41 4.63 10.21 -11.24
CA THR A 41 3.74 10.46 -10.10
C THR A 41 4.17 11.71 -9.36
N ILE A 42 3.20 12.55 -9.02
CA ILE A 42 3.39 13.85 -8.38
C ILE A 42 4.03 13.71 -6.99
N TYR A 43 3.78 12.59 -6.31
CA TYR A 43 4.23 12.35 -4.94
C TYR A 43 5.48 11.49 -4.89
N SER A 44 6.40 11.87 -4.00
CA SER A 44 7.63 11.14 -3.78
C SER A 44 7.33 9.82 -3.07
N VAL A 45 8.16 8.81 -3.33
CA VAL A 45 8.12 7.57 -2.54
C VAL A 45 8.62 7.89 -1.14
N LYS A 46 7.73 7.75 -0.15
CA LYS A 46 8.01 7.91 1.28
C LYS A 46 8.64 6.65 1.87
N ASP A 47 8.15 5.47 1.48
CA ASP A 47 8.65 4.18 1.95
C ASP A 47 8.43 3.07 0.92
N LYS A 48 9.15 1.96 1.05
CA LYS A 48 9.02 0.78 0.19
C LYS A 48 9.19 -0.51 0.98
N GLY A 49 8.50 -1.56 0.55
CA GLY A 49 8.61 -2.88 1.14
C GLY A 49 7.54 -3.81 0.61
N THR A 50 7.33 -4.93 1.31
CA THR A 50 6.14 -5.75 1.08
C THR A 50 4.89 -5.06 1.62
N TYR A 51 3.74 -5.39 1.04
CA TYR A 51 2.45 -4.88 1.50
C TYR A 51 2.23 -5.14 2.98
N LYS A 52 2.58 -6.34 3.45
CA LYS A 52 2.52 -6.71 4.88
C LYS A 52 3.35 -5.76 5.75
N GLU A 53 4.61 -5.54 5.39
CA GLU A 53 5.51 -4.66 6.16
C GLU A 53 4.97 -3.23 6.23
N ILE A 54 4.40 -2.71 5.14
CA ILE A 54 3.84 -1.35 5.11
C ILE A 54 2.60 -1.24 6.00
N ILE A 55 1.64 -2.16 5.91
CA ILE A 55 0.41 -2.08 6.72
C ILE A 55 0.67 -2.33 8.22
N GLU A 56 1.67 -3.15 8.57
CA GLU A 56 2.04 -3.39 9.97
C GLU A 56 2.87 -2.23 10.55
N ARG A 57 3.63 -1.51 9.72
CA ARG A 57 4.49 -0.40 10.15
C ARG A 57 3.73 0.87 10.48
N TYR A 58 2.61 1.12 9.81
CA TYR A 58 1.94 2.42 9.85
C TYR A 58 0.58 2.37 10.57
N PRO A 59 0.42 3.04 11.72
CA PRO A 59 -0.78 2.97 12.56
C PRO A 59 -2.07 3.42 11.89
N PHE A 60 -2.01 4.29 10.88
CA PHE A 60 -3.20 4.71 10.13
C PHE A 60 -3.81 3.59 9.26
N PHE A 61 -3.06 2.51 9.01
CA PHE A 61 -3.63 1.26 8.51
C PHE A 61 -4.12 0.34 9.63
N ILE A 62 -3.94 0.69 10.90
CA ILE A 62 -4.44 -0.07 12.05
C ILE A 62 -5.71 0.61 12.60
N GLU A 63 -5.77 1.94 12.59
CA GLU A 63 -6.90 2.76 13.09
C GLU A 63 -8.20 2.68 12.28
N LEU A 64 -8.26 1.85 11.23
CA LEU A 64 -9.51 1.55 10.51
C LEU A 64 -10.32 0.41 11.13
N THR A 65 -9.89 -0.13 12.28
CA THR A 65 -10.67 -1.08 13.08
C THR A 65 -11.46 -0.34 14.17
N PRO A 66 -12.80 -0.39 14.20
CA PRO A 66 -13.58 0.03 15.37
C PRO A 66 -13.29 -0.85 16.60
#